data_AF-A0A955QP90-F1
#
_entry.id   AF-A0A955QP90-F1
#
_cell.length_a   1.000
_cell.length_b   1.000
_cell.length_c   1.000
_cell.angle_alpha   90.00
_cell.angle_beta   90.00
_cell.angle_gamma   90.00
#
_symmetry.space_group_name_H-M   'P 1'
#
loop_
_entity.id
_entity.type
_entity.pdbx_description
1 polymer ?
#
loop_
_entity_poly.entity_id
_entity_poly.type
_entity_poly.pdbx_seq_one_letter_code
_entity_poly.pdbx_strand_id
1 'polypeptide(L)'
;AMIYLNPAQSCMGGTGLYRHRPTGLERVPTMPDDTIRQLADQLELSDEFLASPDGYENFQNSMIFNPLFARRDPSFINEGNEYWELIHLIDMQPNRLIIFDGRCFHSQFIRPGDYDQAFRVNQILYLRQKDAQLPFM
;
A
#
# COMPACT_ATOMS: atom_id res chain seq x y z
N ALA A 1 -6.47 10.06 2.57
CA ALA A 1 -7.45 10.69 1.65
C ALA A 1 -6.70 11.41 0.55
N MET A 2 -7.20 11.41 -0.68
CA MET A 2 -6.54 12.03 -1.82
C MET A 2 -7.56 12.64 -2.78
N ILE A 3 -7.26 13.82 -3.31
CA ILE A 3 -8.08 14.51 -4.31
C ILE A 3 -7.27 14.66 -5.60
N TYR A 4 -7.86 14.33 -6.74
CA TYR A 4 -7.27 14.59 -8.05
C TYR A 4 -7.63 15.99 -8.55
N LEU A 5 -6.61 16.74 -8.98
CA LEU A 5 -6.74 18.15 -9.36
C LEU A 5 -6.51 18.40 -10.85
N ASN A 6 -6.28 17.34 -11.64
CA ASN A 6 -6.13 17.48 -13.09
C ASN A 6 -7.46 17.87 -13.75
N PRO A 7 -7.41 18.64 -14.85
CA PRO A 7 -8.57 18.79 -15.72
C PRO A 7 -8.91 17.46 -16.41
N ALA A 8 -10.16 17.29 -16.83
CA ALA A 8 -10.69 16.03 -17.36
C ALA A 8 -9.83 15.43 -18.49
N GLN A 9 -9.36 16.27 -19.42
CA GLN A 9 -8.53 15.85 -20.56
C GLN A 9 -7.13 15.34 -20.17
N SER A 10 -6.71 15.56 -18.92
CA SER A 10 -5.40 15.14 -18.40
C SER A 10 -5.53 14.16 -17.25
N CYS A 11 -6.72 13.57 -17.04
CA CYS A 11 -6.93 12.48 -16.10
C CYS A 11 -6.64 11.15 -16.80
N MET A 12 -5.51 10.53 -16.46
CA MET A 12 -5.11 9.21 -16.95
C MET A 12 -4.63 8.33 -15.78
N GLY A 13 -4.80 7.02 -15.90
CA GLY A 13 -4.44 6.08 -14.83
C GLY A 13 -5.26 6.30 -13.55
N GLY A 14 -4.60 6.29 -12.38
CA GLY A 14 -5.29 6.43 -11.11
C GLY A 14 -4.49 6.04 -9.88
N THR A 15 -5.15 5.33 -8.97
CA THR A 15 -4.54 4.71 -7.79
C THR A 15 -4.84 3.22 -7.79
N GLY A 16 -3.78 2.42 -7.89
CA GLY A 16 -3.86 0.98 -7.74
C GLY A 16 -3.84 0.59 -6.27
N LEU A 17 -4.71 -0.34 -5.89
CA LEU A 17 -4.69 -1.06 -4.64
C LEU A 17 -4.19 -2.48 -4.90
N TYR A 18 -3.35 -2.99 -4.01
CA TYR A 18 -2.62 -4.23 -4.26
C TYR A 18 -2.77 -5.24 -3.12
N ARG A 19 -2.65 -6.51 -3.48
CA ARG A 19 -2.39 -7.62 -2.55
C ARG A 19 -0.94 -8.05 -2.68
N HIS A 20 -0.26 -8.20 -1.55
CA HIS A 20 1.07 -8.79 -1.51
C HIS A 20 0.95 -10.30 -1.69
N ARG A 21 1.43 -10.83 -2.81
CA ARG A 21 1.28 -12.25 -3.18
C ARG A 21 1.92 -13.21 -2.18
N PRO A 22 3.15 -12.98 -1.67
CA PRO A 22 3.77 -13.89 -0.71
C PRO A 22 3.00 -14.04 0.61
N THR A 23 2.30 -12.99 1.06
CA THR A 23 1.64 -12.98 2.37
C THR A 23 0.11 -12.99 2.29
N GLY A 24 -0.47 -12.78 1.11
CA GLY A 24 -1.91 -12.59 0.92
C GLY A 24 -2.46 -11.27 1.48
N LEU A 25 -1.62 -10.43 2.11
CA LEU A 25 -2.08 -9.22 2.79
C LEU A 25 -2.42 -8.11 1.80
N GLU A 26 -3.49 -7.36 2.09
CA GLU A 26 -3.92 -6.19 1.31
C GLU A 26 -3.59 -4.86 2.02
N ARG A 27 -3.13 -4.94 3.26
CA ARG A 27 -2.80 -3.81 4.11
C ARG A 27 -1.66 -4.14 5.07
N VAL A 28 -0.92 -3.13 5.48
CA VAL A 28 0.10 -3.23 6.53
C VAL A 28 -0.60 -3.57 7.85
N PRO A 29 -0.31 -4.74 8.44
CA PRO A 29 -0.88 -5.15 9.71
C PRO A 29 -0.17 -4.38 10.83
N THR A 30 -0.92 -3.68 11.67
CA THR A 30 -0.34 -2.83 12.75
C THR A 30 -0.07 -3.59 14.04
N MET A 31 -0.62 -4.79 14.18
CA MET A 31 -0.42 -5.67 15.32
C MET A 31 -0.53 -7.13 14.87
N PRO A 32 0.10 -8.08 15.60
CA PRO A 32 -0.18 -9.49 15.44
C PRO A 32 -1.65 -9.80 15.76
N ASP A 33 -2.38 -10.30 14.76
CA ASP A 33 -3.67 -10.96 14.94
C ASP A 33 -3.57 -12.44 14.53
N ASP A 34 -4.68 -13.16 14.53
CA ASP A 34 -4.70 -14.58 14.15
C ASP A 34 -4.24 -14.80 12.70
N THR A 35 -4.49 -13.84 11.81
CA THR A 35 -4.02 -13.90 10.41
C THR A 35 -2.50 -13.83 10.36
N ILE A 36 -1.90 -12.93 11.13
CA ILE A 36 -0.45 -12.77 11.18
C ILE A 36 0.23 -13.95 11.87
N ARG A 37 -0.39 -14.52 12.92
CA ARG A 37 0.11 -15.74 13.57
C ARG A 37 0.13 -16.91 12.59
N GLN A 38 -0.97 -17.14 11.87
CA GLN A 38 -1.05 -18.19 10.85
C GLN A 38 -0.02 -17.99 9.73
N LEU A 39 0.18 -16.74 9.29
CA LEU A 39 1.20 -16.41 8.31
C LEU A 39 2.62 -16.69 8.85
N ALA A 40 2.90 -16.33 10.09
CA ALA A 40 4.18 -16.62 10.73
C ALA A 40 4.45 -18.13 10.82
N ASP A 41 3.44 -18.92 11.20
CA ASP A 41 3.52 -20.38 11.24
C ASP A 41 3.79 -20.97 9.85
N GLN A 42 3.08 -20.50 8.81
CA GLN A 42 3.26 -20.94 7.42
C GLN A 42 4.66 -20.65 6.87
N LEU A 43 5.30 -19.60 7.38
CA LEU A 43 6.63 -19.15 6.97
C LEU A 43 7.73 -19.64 7.92
N GLU A 44 7.38 -20.46 8.91
CA GLU A 44 8.28 -20.99 9.94
C GLU A 44 9.07 -19.88 10.66
N LEU A 45 8.42 -18.74 10.92
CA LEU A 45 9.01 -17.61 11.64
C LEU A 45 8.99 -17.84 13.16
N SER A 46 10.02 -17.33 13.84
CA SER A 46 10.10 -17.37 15.31
C SER A 46 8.99 -16.53 15.96
N ASP A 47 8.38 -17.04 17.03
CA ASP A 47 7.42 -16.30 17.86
C ASP A 47 7.98 -14.99 18.42
N GLU A 48 9.31 -14.86 18.51
CA GLU A 48 9.99 -13.63 18.95
C GLU A 48 9.60 -12.41 18.11
N PHE A 49 9.31 -12.61 16.82
CA PHE A 49 8.82 -11.55 15.92
C PHE A 49 7.45 -10.99 16.32
N LEU A 50 6.65 -11.74 17.08
CA LEU A 50 5.30 -11.35 17.47
C LEU A 50 5.20 -10.95 18.95
N ALA A 51 6.29 -11.11 19.71
CA ALA A 51 6.31 -10.96 21.16
C ALA A 51 6.59 -9.53 21.64
N SER A 52 7.15 -8.66 20.79
CA SER A 52 7.51 -7.28 21.15
C SER A 52 7.28 -6.30 19.99
N PRO A 53 7.15 -4.99 20.26
CA PRO A 53 7.07 -3.97 19.22
C PRO A 53 8.26 -4.02 18.24
N ASP A 54 9.49 -4.13 18.74
CA ASP A 54 10.70 -4.20 17.92
C ASP A 54 10.73 -5.50 17.09
N GLY A 55 10.32 -6.63 17.69
CA GLY A 55 10.15 -7.90 16.96
C GLY A 55 9.16 -7.75 15.83
N TYR A 56 8.05 -7.05 16.07
CA TYR A 56 7.00 -6.88 15.08
C TYR A 56 7.38 -5.93 13.96
N GLU A 57 8.12 -4.86 14.27
CA GLU A 57 8.74 -4.01 13.26
C GLU A 57 9.71 -4.82 12.38
N ASN A 58 10.52 -5.71 12.97
CA ASN A 58 11.39 -6.59 12.22
C ASN A 58 10.63 -7.57 11.31
N PHE A 59 9.48 -8.08 11.77
CA PHE A 59 8.58 -8.87 10.93
C PHE A 59 8.09 -8.06 9.71
N GLN A 60 7.58 -6.84 9.95
CA GLN A 60 7.10 -5.97 8.86
C GLN A 60 8.23 -5.65 7.88
N ASN A 61 9.43 -5.35 8.36
CA ASN A 61 10.59 -5.07 7.51
C ASN A 61 11.03 -6.29 6.69
N SER A 62 10.97 -7.48 7.26
CA SER A 62 11.40 -8.72 6.61
C SER A 62 10.37 -9.25 5.61
N MET A 63 9.08 -9.04 5.87
CA MET A 63 7.98 -9.66 5.12
C MET A 63 7.17 -8.71 4.23
N ILE A 64 7.23 -7.41 4.50
CA ILE A 64 6.40 -6.41 3.81
C ILE A 64 7.29 -5.35 3.15
N PHE A 65 8.22 -4.76 3.90
CA PHE A 65 9.12 -3.71 3.39
C PHE A 65 10.46 -4.26 2.89
N ASN A 66 10.52 -5.57 2.62
CA ASN A 66 11.72 -6.21 2.12
C ASN A 66 12.09 -5.63 0.74
N PRO A 67 13.33 -5.14 0.55
CA PRO A 67 13.78 -4.60 -0.73
C PRO A 67 13.67 -5.59 -1.90
N LEU A 68 13.57 -6.89 -1.64
CA LEU A 68 13.29 -7.91 -2.64
C LEU A 68 11.95 -7.65 -3.36
N PHE A 69 10.93 -7.21 -2.64
CA PHE A 69 9.57 -6.98 -3.17
C PHE A 69 9.39 -5.59 -3.79
N ALA A 70 10.40 -4.73 -3.65
CA ALA A 70 10.37 -3.39 -4.22
C ALA A 70 10.56 -3.42 -5.75
N ARG A 71 9.87 -2.50 -6.43
CA ARG A 71 10.14 -2.23 -7.84
C ARG A 71 11.53 -1.60 -7.96
N ARG A 72 12.39 -2.17 -8.82
CA ARG A 72 13.80 -1.74 -8.98
C ARG A 72 14.03 -0.72 -10.09
N ASP A 73 13.11 -0.66 -11.05
CA ASP A 73 13.14 0.32 -12.14
C ASP A 73 12.27 1.54 -11.79
N PRO A 74 12.39 2.67 -12.51
CA PRO A 74 11.63 3.88 -12.19
C PRO A 74 10.15 3.82 -12.61
N SER A 75 9.67 2.68 -13.13
CA SER A 75 8.27 2.52 -13.52
C SER A 75 7.38 2.15 -12.34
N PHE A 76 6.06 2.21 -12.54
CA PHE A 76 5.09 1.86 -11.52
C PHE A 76 4.71 0.37 -11.61
N ILE A 77 4.22 -0.18 -10.50
CA ILE A 77 3.79 -1.58 -10.42
C ILE A 77 2.59 -1.85 -11.35
N ASN A 78 1.72 -0.85 -11.57
CA ASN A 78 0.55 -0.88 -12.45
C ASN A 78 -0.26 -2.19 -12.37
N GLU A 79 -0.20 -3.05 -13.38
CA GLU A 79 -0.93 -4.31 -13.47
C GLU A 79 -0.50 -5.36 -12.43
N GLY A 80 0.61 -5.12 -11.72
CA GLY A 80 1.19 -6.04 -10.76
C GLY A 80 2.54 -6.58 -11.22
N ASN A 81 3.12 -7.45 -10.40
CA ASN A 81 4.34 -8.19 -10.70
C ASN A 81 4.34 -9.53 -9.95
N GLU A 82 5.51 -10.17 -9.84
CA GLU A 82 5.73 -11.42 -9.09
C GLU A 82 5.28 -11.33 -7.62
N TYR A 83 5.35 -10.14 -7.00
CA TYR A 83 5.09 -9.93 -5.57
C TYR A 83 3.78 -9.19 -5.31
N TRP A 84 3.23 -8.49 -6.29
CA TRP A 84 2.08 -7.62 -6.13
C TRP A 84 0.99 -7.94 -7.15
N GLU A 85 -0.21 -8.16 -6.65
CA GLU A 85 -1.42 -8.34 -7.46
C GLU A 85 -2.24 -7.05 -7.41
N LEU A 86 -2.57 -6.47 -8.56
CA LEU A 86 -3.54 -5.38 -8.61
C LEU A 86 -4.94 -5.93 -8.32
N ILE A 87 -5.53 -5.54 -7.20
CA ILE A 87 -6.89 -5.96 -6.81
C ILE A 87 -7.95 -4.96 -7.24
N HIS A 88 -7.59 -3.68 -7.33
CA HIS A 88 -8.53 -2.64 -7.74
C HIS A 88 -7.77 -1.42 -8.28
N LEU A 89 -8.27 -0.84 -9.38
CA LEU A 89 -7.83 0.45 -9.88
C LEU A 89 -8.95 1.46 -9.64
N ILE A 90 -8.64 2.51 -8.88
CA ILE A 90 -9.52 3.67 -8.76
C ILE A 90 -9.10 4.66 -9.84
N ASP A 91 -9.90 4.74 -10.90
CA ASP A 91 -9.62 5.64 -12.02
C ASP A 91 -9.55 7.10 -11.56
N MET A 92 -8.63 7.83 -12.16
CA MET A 92 -8.52 9.27 -11.96
C MET A 92 -9.73 9.99 -12.55
N GLN A 93 -10.32 10.90 -11.78
CA GLN A 93 -11.38 11.81 -12.25
C GLN A 93 -11.21 13.19 -11.61
N PRO A 94 -11.55 14.28 -12.31
CA PRO A 94 -11.43 15.63 -11.76
C PRO A 94 -12.25 15.79 -10.48
N ASN A 95 -11.67 16.43 -9.46
CA ASN A 95 -12.35 16.72 -8.20
C ASN A 95 -12.89 15.46 -7.47
N ARG A 96 -12.37 14.27 -7.79
CA ARG A 96 -12.70 13.04 -7.08
C ARG A 96 -11.86 12.97 -5.79
N LEU A 97 -12.56 12.95 -4.66
CA LEU A 97 -11.99 12.62 -3.35
C LEU A 97 -12.06 11.11 -3.14
N ILE A 98 -10.93 10.49 -2.84
CA ILE A 98 -10.81 9.10 -2.44
C ILE A 98 -10.41 9.06 -0.97
N ILE A 99 -11.17 8.31 -0.17
CA ILE A 99 -10.83 7.99 1.22
C ILE A 99 -10.72 6.47 1.33
N PHE A 100 -9.58 6.00 1.82
CA PHE A 100 -9.32 4.59 2.06
C PHE A 100 -8.45 4.45 3.31
N ASP A 101 -8.40 3.24 3.87
CA ASP A 101 -7.52 2.91 4.99
C ASP A 101 -6.06 3.15 4.59
N GLY A 102 -5.36 4.04 5.30
CA GLY A 102 -3.99 4.43 4.98
C GLY A 102 -2.98 3.27 5.02
N ARG A 103 -3.37 2.12 5.57
CA ARG A 103 -2.55 0.90 5.62
C ARG A 103 -2.64 0.07 4.34
N CYS A 104 -3.63 0.29 3.48
CA CYS A 104 -3.75 -0.48 2.24
C CYS A 104 -2.48 -0.36 1.39
N PHE A 105 -2.03 -1.45 0.78
CA PHE A 105 -0.95 -1.38 -0.19
C PHE A 105 -1.44 -0.66 -1.43
N HIS A 106 -0.79 0.45 -1.79
CA HIS A 106 -1.24 1.30 -2.87
C HIS A 106 -0.06 1.94 -3.58
N SER A 107 -0.25 2.25 -4.86
CA SER A 107 0.73 2.95 -5.68
C SER A 107 0.01 3.76 -6.76
N GLN A 108 0.74 4.70 -7.36
CA GLN A 108 0.26 5.41 -8.52
C GLN A 108 0.14 4.42 -9.68
N PHE A 109 -0.96 4.48 -10.42
CA PHE A 109 -1.14 3.72 -11.64
C PHE A 109 -0.90 4.69 -12.80
N ILE A 110 0.27 4.60 -13.43
CA ILE A 110 0.74 5.50 -14.48
C ILE A 110 1.45 4.67 -15.53
N ARG A 111 0.95 4.71 -16.77
CA ARG A 111 1.57 4.04 -17.90
C ARG A 111 2.60 4.94 -18.59
N PRO A 112 3.58 4.36 -19.30
CA PRO A 112 4.43 5.13 -20.20
C PRO A 112 3.57 5.97 -21.15
N GLY A 113 3.84 7.28 -21.24
CA GLY A 113 3.08 8.22 -22.08
C GLY A 113 1.98 9.01 -21.36
N ASP A 114 1.44 8.53 -20.23
CA ASP A 114 0.28 9.18 -19.57
C ASP A 114 0.57 10.61 -19.08
N TYR A 115 1.83 10.96 -18.80
CA TYR A 115 2.18 12.26 -18.22
C TYR A 115 3.44 12.86 -18.85
N ASP A 116 3.64 12.62 -20.15
CA ASP A 116 4.78 13.19 -20.89
C ASP A 116 4.59 14.67 -21.23
N GLN A 117 3.34 15.13 -21.27
CA GLN A 117 2.95 16.50 -21.66
C GLN A 117 2.21 17.26 -20.54
N ALA A 118 1.95 16.60 -19.41
CA ALA A 118 1.22 17.15 -18.29
C ALA A 118 1.69 16.52 -16.98
N PHE A 119 1.46 17.17 -15.85
CA PHE A 119 1.75 16.60 -14.54
C PHE A 119 0.53 15.91 -13.95
N ARG A 120 0.75 14.83 -13.19
CA ARG A 120 -0.26 14.28 -12.28
C ARG A 120 -0.31 15.12 -11.02
N VAL A 121 -1.38 15.89 -10.86
CA VAL A 121 -1.60 16.78 -9.73
C VAL A 121 -2.66 16.17 -8.81
N ASN A 122 -2.27 15.99 -7.55
CA ASN A 122 -3.17 15.56 -6.49
C ASN A 122 -2.85 16.31 -5.20
N GLN A 123 -3.80 16.29 -4.27
CA GLN A 123 -3.58 16.71 -2.88
C GLN A 123 -3.87 15.53 -1.96
N ILE A 124 -2.93 15.24 -1.06
CA ILE A 124 -3.05 14.15 -0.08
C ILE A 124 -3.31 14.75 1.30
N LEU A 125 -4.25 14.15 2.01
CA LEU A 125 -4.67 14.50 3.37
C LEU A 125 -4.68 13.24 4.22
N TYR A 126 -4.07 13.30 5.40
CA TYR A 126 -4.13 12.22 6.39
C TYR A 126 -5.13 12.58 7.48
N LEU A 127 -6.12 11.72 7.65
CA LEU A 127 -7.13 11.85 8.70
C LEU A 127 -6.78 10.84 9.79
N ARG A 128 -6.55 11.31 11.00
CA ARG A 128 -6.27 10.48 12.18
C ARG A 128 -7.39 10.66 13.19
N GLN A 129 -7.85 9.57 13.79
CA GLN A 129 -8.72 9.64 14.95
C GLN A 129 -7.97 10.24 16.13
N LYS A 130 -8.55 11.28 16.74
CA LYS A 130 -7.94 12.08 17.82
C LYS A 130 -7.55 11.23 19.04
N ASP A 131 -8.35 10.22 19.36
CA ASP A 131 -8.22 9.40 20.58
C ASP A 131 -7.97 7.91 20.26
N ALA A 132 -7.25 7.61 19.17
CA ALA A 132 -6.81 6.24 18.95
C ALA A 132 -5.81 5.86 20.06
N GLN A 133 -6.28 5.13 21.08
CA GLN A 133 -5.41 4.40 22.00
C GLN A 133 -4.50 3.52 21.15
N LEU A 134 -3.22 3.86 21.11
CA LEU A 134 -2.22 2.95 20.58
C LEU A 134 -2.09 1.84 21.62
N PRO A 135 -2.38 0.58 21.26
CA PRO A 135 -2.41 -0.55 22.21
C PRO A 135 -1.02 -0.92 22.80
N PHE A 136 0.02 -0.15 22.51
CA PHE A 136 1.38 -0.32 23.02
C PHE A 136 1.90 0.90 23.79
N MET A 137 1.02 1.78 24.28
CA MET A 137 1.38 2.87 25.19
C MET A 137 0.94 2.58 26.62
#